data_AF-A0A7Y1CI08-F1
#
_entry.id   AF-A0A7Y1CI08-F1
#
_cell.length_a   1.000
_cell.length_b   1.000
_cell.length_c   1.000
_cell.angle_alpha   90.00
_cell.angle_beta   90.00
_cell.angle_gamma   90.00
#
_symmetry.space_group_name_H-M   'P 1'
#
loop_
_entity.id
_entity.type
_entity.pdbx_description
1 polymer ?
#
loop_
_entity_poly.entity_id
_entity_poly.type
_entity_poly.pdbx_seq_one_letter_code
_entity_poly.pdbx_strand_id
1 'polypeptide(L)'
;MISAALLSPASLSIGWLLYVPVLIWAVWRAPWVELFTDSRRQHLLFGTVFALFLLWLVRRDFDTGVSYHFIGMTAVTLLLDWPLAIVGGLIAQLGLLALGRQELAALGVNGVLLILLPVAVTEACAGLVERAQPRNPFVYIFCSGFFAAALSALLCLLCGLGLLWLDGRFAMPEWLEDFVGYLWLIIFPEAFINGMVISALVVFCPEWLETFNRTRYLSAPWKDEDPRP
;
A
#
# COMPACT_ATOMS: atom_id res chain seq x y z
N MET A 1 1.35 3.18 12.99
CA MET A 1 2.75 3.65 13.07
C MET A 1 3.38 3.27 14.41
N ILE A 2 4.70 3.26 14.47
CA ILE A 2 5.49 2.98 15.69
C ILE A 2 6.29 4.25 16.05
N SER A 3 6.22 4.69 17.31
CA SER A 3 7.05 5.78 17.86
C SER A 3 8.53 5.37 17.98
N ALA A 4 9.47 6.32 17.87
CA ALA A 4 10.89 5.99 17.97
C ALA A 4 11.29 5.52 19.38
N ALA A 5 10.53 5.89 20.42
CA ALA A 5 10.79 5.45 21.79
C ALA A 5 10.71 3.92 21.96
N LEU A 6 9.94 3.24 21.10
CA LEU A 6 9.77 1.79 21.13
C LEU A 6 10.84 1.06 20.31
N LEU A 7 11.65 1.76 19.53
CA LEU A 7 12.58 1.19 18.58
C LEU A 7 14.02 1.32 19.08
N SER A 8 14.83 0.27 18.90
CA SER A 8 16.27 0.36 19.18
C SER A 8 16.97 1.30 18.21
N PRO A 9 18.11 1.89 18.59
CA PRO A 9 18.96 2.62 17.65
C PRO A 9 19.36 1.77 16.42
N ALA A 10 19.51 0.45 16.61
CA ALA A 10 19.78 -0.49 15.53
C ALA A 10 18.59 -0.60 14.57
N SER A 11 17.38 -0.83 15.08
CA SER A 11 16.14 -0.88 14.28
C SER A 11 15.89 0.42 13.51
N LEU A 12 16.10 1.57 14.16
CA LEU A 12 15.99 2.88 13.51
C LEU A 12 16.99 3.02 12.36
N SER A 13 18.26 2.65 12.60
CA SER A 13 19.32 2.71 11.58
C SER A 13 19.04 1.77 10.41
N ILE A 14 18.63 0.54 10.69
CA ILE A 14 18.26 -0.45 9.67
C ILE A 14 17.05 0.03 8.86
N GLY A 15 16.05 0.61 9.52
CA GLY A 15 14.89 1.18 8.84
C GLY A 15 15.29 2.24 7.80
N TRP A 16 16.17 3.16 8.16
CA TRP A 16 16.71 4.15 7.21
C TRP A 16 17.58 3.53 6.12
N LEU A 17 18.44 2.57 6.46
CA LEU A 17 19.30 1.86 5.51
C LEU A 17 18.51 1.07 4.46
N LEU A 18 17.32 0.57 4.80
CA LEU A 18 16.42 -0.08 3.86
C LEU A 18 15.57 0.94 3.07
N TYR A 19 15.05 1.96 3.76
CA TYR A 19 14.12 2.90 3.15
C TYR A 19 14.78 3.79 2.10
N VAL A 20 15.95 4.37 2.40
CA VAL A 20 16.60 5.37 1.54
C VAL A 20 17.03 4.82 0.18
N PRO A 21 17.69 3.64 0.08
CA PRO A 21 18.08 3.12 -1.23
C PRO A 21 16.87 2.84 -2.13
N VAL A 22 15.79 2.31 -1.55
CA VAL A 22 14.56 2.05 -2.30
C VAL A 22 13.86 3.34 -2.70
N LEU A 23 13.85 4.36 -1.84
CA LEU A 23 13.37 5.70 -2.19
C LEU A 23 14.16 6.31 -3.34
N ILE A 24 15.50 6.27 -3.29
CA ILE A 24 16.35 6.78 -4.37
C ILE A 24 16.05 6.03 -5.67
N TRP A 25 15.89 4.71 -5.58
CA TRP A 25 15.55 3.88 -6.74
C TRP A 25 14.17 4.22 -7.31
N ALA A 26 13.16 4.40 -6.47
CA ALA A 26 11.81 4.81 -6.85
C ALA A 26 11.81 6.19 -7.50
N VAL A 27 12.52 7.17 -6.91
CA VAL A 27 12.71 8.51 -7.49
C VAL A 27 13.41 8.40 -8.83
N TRP A 28 14.42 7.55 -8.99
CA TRP A 28 15.12 7.44 -10.28
C TRP A 28 14.27 6.74 -11.36
N ARG A 29 13.42 5.79 -10.97
CA ARG A 29 12.55 5.04 -11.89
C ARG A 29 11.23 5.74 -12.19
N ALA A 30 10.83 6.73 -11.41
CA ALA A 30 9.59 7.45 -11.62
C ALA A 30 9.55 8.10 -13.02
N PRO A 31 8.44 8.00 -13.75
CA PRO A 31 8.29 8.56 -15.09
C PRO A 31 8.07 10.08 -15.02
N TRP A 32 9.08 10.83 -14.58
CA TRP A 32 8.99 12.28 -14.35
C TRP A 32 8.55 13.05 -15.59
N VAL A 33 9.06 12.67 -16.76
CA VAL A 33 8.69 13.34 -18.02
C VAL A 33 7.18 13.23 -18.24
N GLU A 34 6.63 12.01 -18.17
CA GLU A 34 5.20 11.77 -18.35
C GLU A 34 4.36 12.48 -17.28
N LEU A 35 4.84 12.49 -16.03
CA LEU A 35 4.20 13.20 -14.92
C LEU A 35 4.15 14.72 -15.17
N PHE A 36 5.23 15.33 -15.67
CA PHE A 36 5.24 16.78 -15.91
C PHE A 36 4.52 17.18 -17.21
N THR A 37 4.35 16.25 -18.15
CA THR A 37 3.62 16.51 -19.41
C THR A 37 2.12 16.22 -19.34
N ASP A 38 1.67 15.27 -18.51
CA ASP A 38 0.25 14.88 -18.41
C ASP A 38 -0.39 15.42 -17.11
N SER A 39 -1.24 16.45 -17.24
CA SER A 39 -1.98 17.03 -16.11
C SER A 39 -2.85 16.00 -15.38
N ARG A 40 -3.38 14.99 -16.06
CA ARG A 40 -4.17 13.94 -15.41
C ARG A 40 -3.34 13.15 -14.41
N ARG A 41 -2.10 12.79 -14.76
CA ARG A 41 -1.19 12.07 -13.86
C ARG A 41 -0.80 12.91 -12.65
N GLN A 42 -0.66 14.22 -12.83
CA GLN A 42 -0.45 15.16 -11.71
C GLN A 42 -1.64 15.15 -10.76
N HIS A 43 -2.86 15.29 -11.29
CA HIS A 43 -4.07 15.26 -10.46
C HIS A 43 -4.25 13.92 -9.76
N LEU A 44 -3.94 12.79 -10.41
CA LEU A 44 -3.95 11.47 -9.78
C LEU A 44 -2.92 11.39 -8.64
N LEU A 45 -1.68 11.82 -8.87
CA LEU A 45 -0.64 11.82 -7.83
C LEU A 45 -1.03 12.72 -6.65
N PHE A 46 -1.37 13.98 -6.90
CA PHE A 46 -1.71 14.92 -5.82
C PHE A 46 -3.01 14.53 -5.11
N GLY A 47 -4.00 14.05 -5.86
CA GLY A 47 -5.26 13.55 -5.31
C GLY A 47 -5.08 12.34 -4.41
N THR A 48 -4.27 11.37 -4.85
CA THR A 48 -3.96 10.17 -4.04
C THR A 48 -3.08 10.51 -2.83
N VAL A 49 -2.08 11.38 -2.97
CA VAL A 49 -1.28 11.86 -1.83
C VAL A 49 -2.16 12.56 -0.79
N PHE A 50 -3.05 13.44 -1.24
CA PHE A 50 -3.99 14.13 -0.36
C PHE A 50 -4.95 13.15 0.33
N ALA A 51 -5.52 12.20 -0.42
CA ALA A 51 -6.39 11.18 0.12
C ALA A 51 -5.67 10.27 1.13
N LEU A 52 -4.44 9.82 0.83
CA LEU A 52 -3.61 9.05 1.75
C LEU A 52 -3.30 9.83 3.02
N PHE A 53 -2.93 11.10 2.89
CA PHE A 53 -2.65 11.96 4.03
C PHE A 53 -3.88 12.08 4.94
N LEU A 54 -5.07 12.34 4.39
CA LEU A 54 -6.32 12.37 5.14
C LEU A 54 -6.64 11.01 5.78
N LEU A 55 -6.45 9.92 5.02
CA LEU A 55 -6.68 8.56 5.50
C LEU A 55 -5.79 8.24 6.71
N TRP A 56 -4.52 8.63 6.66
CA TRP A 56 -3.57 8.40 7.76
C TRP A 56 -3.77 9.35 8.94
N LEU A 57 -4.47 10.47 8.75
CA LEU A 57 -4.96 11.31 9.85
C LEU A 57 -6.14 10.66 10.59
N VAL A 58 -6.91 9.79 9.92
CA VAL A 58 -7.92 8.95 10.56
C VAL A 58 -7.20 7.80 11.28
N ARG A 59 -6.66 8.12 12.45
CA ARG A 59 -5.85 7.21 13.26
C ARG A 59 -6.30 7.19 14.71
N ARG A 60 -6.04 6.05 15.36
CA ARG A 60 -6.12 5.90 16.81
C ARG A 60 -4.71 5.78 17.37
N ASP A 61 -4.32 6.78 18.14
CA ASP A 61 -3.06 6.77 18.88
C ASP A 61 -3.25 6.08 20.22
N PHE A 62 -2.32 5.21 20.62
CA PHE A 62 -2.31 4.57 21.94
C PHE A 62 -1.20 5.16 22.81
N ASP A 63 -1.44 5.22 24.11
CA ASP A 63 -0.46 5.74 25.09
C ASP A 63 0.82 4.89 25.15
N THR A 64 0.76 3.66 24.60
CA THR A 64 1.89 2.76 24.47
C THR A 64 2.91 3.17 23.40
N GLY A 65 2.63 4.20 22.58
CA GLY A 65 3.53 4.69 21.52
C GLY A 65 3.31 4.03 20.14
N VAL A 66 2.28 3.20 20.00
CA VAL A 66 1.83 2.65 18.72
C VAL A 66 0.56 3.37 18.27
N SER A 67 0.37 3.50 16.96
CA SER A 67 -0.85 4.01 16.38
C SER A 67 -1.42 3.08 15.32
N TYR A 68 -2.73 3.08 15.22
CA TYR A 68 -3.48 2.34 14.21
C TYR A 68 -4.11 3.30 13.22
N HIS A 69 -3.97 3.00 11.93
CA HIS A 69 -4.65 3.71 10.83
C HIS A 69 -4.75 2.78 9.62
N PHE A 70 -5.62 3.15 8.67
CA PHE A 70 -5.69 2.48 7.37
C PHE A 70 -4.47 2.82 6.51
N ILE A 71 -4.00 1.86 5.71
CA ILE A 71 -2.76 1.99 4.93
C ILE A 71 -3.05 2.60 3.56
N GLY A 72 -4.00 2.05 2.81
CA GLY A 72 -4.44 2.54 1.48
C GLY A 72 -3.41 2.43 0.36
N MET A 73 -2.22 1.88 0.64
CA MET A 73 -1.12 1.84 -0.33
C MET A 73 -1.34 0.86 -1.48
N THR A 74 -2.16 -0.19 -1.30
CA THR A 74 -2.51 -1.11 -2.38
C THR A 74 -3.24 -0.39 -3.50
N ALA A 75 -4.28 0.39 -3.18
CA ALA A 75 -5.00 1.18 -4.18
C ALA A 75 -4.09 2.18 -4.89
N VAL A 76 -3.21 2.86 -4.14
CA VAL A 76 -2.26 3.83 -4.71
C VAL A 76 -1.22 3.16 -5.61
N THR A 77 -0.75 1.98 -5.25
CA THR A 77 0.19 1.19 -6.08
C THR A 77 -0.44 0.84 -7.42
N LEU A 78 -1.68 0.35 -7.43
CA LEU A 78 -2.37 -0.02 -8.67
C LEU A 78 -2.77 1.20 -9.53
N LEU A 79 -2.95 2.37 -8.91
CA LEU A 79 -3.24 3.63 -9.58
C LEU A 79 -2.00 4.26 -10.21
N LEU A 80 -0.88 4.29 -9.50
CA LEU A 80 0.29 5.09 -9.88
C LEU A 80 1.50 4.28 -10.33
N ASP A 81 1.43 2.95 -10.25
CA ASP A 81 2.59 2.05 -10.30
C ASP A 81 3.54 2.25 -9.09
N TRP A 82 4.42 1.28 -8.85
CA TRP A 82 5.27 1.24 -7.66
C TRP A 82 6.18 2.46 -7.45
N PRO A 83 6.80 3.11 -8.46
CA PRO A 83 7.75 4.20 -8.19
C PRO A 83 7.03 5.44 -7.66
N LEU A 84 5.92 5.83 -8.30
CA LEU A 84 5.14 6.99 -7.90
C LEU A 84 4.33 6.71 -6.63
N ALA A 85 3.90 5.47 -6.39
CA ALA A 85 3.27 5.10 -5.12
C ALA A 85 4.22 5.30 -3.94
N ILE A 86 5.49 4.89 -4.06
CA ILE A 86 6.49 5.10 -3.01
C ILE A 86 6.75 6.59 -2.78
N VAL A 87 6.89 7.38 -3.84
CA VAL A 87 7.09 8.84 -3.75
C VAL A 87 5.85 9.51 -3.12
N GLY A 88 4.65 9.12 -3.54
CA GLY A 88 3.40 9.64 -2.99
C GLY A 88 3.22 9.31 -1.51
N GLY A 89 3.52 8.06 -1.12
CA GLY A 89 3.55 7.64 0.28
C GLY A 89 4.54 8.45 1.12
N LEU A 90 5.75 8.71 0.59
CA LEU A 90 6.74 9.57 1.26
C LEU A 90 6.21 11.00 1.45
N ILE A 91 5.58 11.59 0.45
CA ILE A 91 5.02 12.95 0.55
C ILE A 91 3.92 12.99 1.62
N ALA A 92 3.01 12.00 1.64
CA ALA A 92 2.00 11.89 2.69
C ALA A 92 2.62 11.72 4.09
N GLN A 93 3.69 10.93 4.19
CA GLN A 93 4.44 10.73 5.43
C GLN A 93 5.12 12.01 5.93
N LEU A 94 5.71 12.80 5.03
CA LEU A 94 6.29 14.11 5.33
C LEU A 94 5.21 15.11 5.79
N GLY A 95 4.01 15.03 5.23
CA GLY A 95 2.86 15.81 5.72
C GLY A 95 2.53 15.50 7.18
N LEU A 96 2.53 14.23 7.57
CA LEU A 96 2.30 13.82 8.96
C LEU A 96 3.44 14.25 9.89
N LEU A 97 4.68 14.17 9.43
CA LEU A 97 5.84 14.69 10.15
C LEU A 97 5.69 16.19 10.41
N ALA A 98 5.27 16.97 9.41
CA ALA A 98 5.06 18.41 9.54
C ALA A 98 3.94 18.76 10.55
N LEU A 99 2.94 17.90 10.70
CA LEU A 99 1.89 18.03 11.72
C LEU A 99 2.30 17.48 13.11
N GLY A 100 3.54 17.01 13.28
CA GLY A 100 3.99 16.41 14.53
C GLY A 100 3.30 15.08 14.88
N ARG A 101 2.65 14.43 13.90
CA ARG A 101 1.98 13.13 14.07
C ARG A 101 2.91 11.94 13.89
N GLN A 102 4.16 12.21 13.51
CA GLN A 102 5.20 11.23 13.31
C GLN A 102 6.56 11.82 13.69
N GLU A 103 7.45 10.96 14.17
CA GLU A 103 8.81 11.33 14.55
C GLU A 103 9.77 11.05 13.40
N LEU A 104 10.71 11.97 13.16
CA LEU A 104 11.71 11.83 12.10
C LEU A 104 12.56 10.56 12.27
N ALA A 105 12.94 10.23 13.50
CA ALA A 105 13.74 9.04 13.78
C ALA A 105 13.05 7.75 13.29
N ALA A 106 11.76 7.59 13.60
CA ALA A 106 10.97 6.42 13.21
C ALA A 106 10.45 6.46 11.77
N LEU A 107 10.74 7.51 11.01
CA LEU A 107 10.25 7.69 9.64
C LEU A 107 10.72 6.54 8.73
N GLY A 108 12.00 6.15 8.81
CA GLY A 108 12.55 5.04 8.03
C GLY A 108 11.80 3.72 8.27
N VAL A 109 11.67 3.29 9.53
CA VAL A 109 10.98 2.05 9.90
C VAL A 109 9.51 2.07 9.46
N ASN A 110 8.80 3.17 9.74
CA ASN A 110 7.41 3.32 9.33
C ASN A 110 7.27 3.34 7.80
N GLY A 111 8.21 3.93 7.07
CA GLY A 111 8.22 3.93 5.61
C GLY A 111 8.43 2.54 5.03
N VAL A 112 9.32 1.73 5.61
CA VAL A 112 9.49 0.32 5.23
C VAL A 112 8.20 -0.47 5.47
N LEU A 113 7.62 -0.36 6.66
CA LEU A 113 6.45 -1.14 7.05
C LEU A 113 5.18 -0.70 6.34
N LEU A 114 4.94 0.61 6.19
CA LEU A 114 3.64 1.14 5.76
C LEU A 114 3.63 1.61 4.31
N ILE A 115 4.78 1.68 3.64
CA ILE A 115 4.88 2.06 2.22
C ILE A 115 5.53 0.95 1.42
N LEU A 116 6.80 0.62 1.71
CA LEU A 116 7.56 -0.31 0.86
C LEU A 116 6.97 -1.72 0.87
N LEU A 117 6.65 -2.25 2.06
CA LEU A 117 6.10 -3.58 2.20
C LEU A 117 4.73 -3.71 1.51
N PRO A 118 3.74 -2.81 1.70
CA PRO A 118 2.51 -2.80 0.94
C PRO A 118 2.68 -2.71 -0.58
N VAL A 119 3.56 -1.83 -1.05
CA VAL A 119 3.85 -1.69 -2.48
C VAL A 119 4.41 -2.99 -3.04
N ALA A 120 5.42 -3.58 -2.37
CA ALA A 120 6.03 -4.82 -2.81
C ALA A 120 5.05 -6.01 -2.85
N VAL A 121 4.19 -6.13 -1.83
CA VAL A 121 3.14 -7.16 -1.80
C VAL A 121 2.13 -6.96 -2.92
N THR A 122 1.71 -5.71 -3.14
CA THR A 122 0.73 -5.37 -4.18
C THR A 122 1.28 -5.65 -5.57
N GLU A 123 2.51 -5.23 -5.84
CA GLU A 123 3.21 -5.51 -7.10
C GLU A 123 3.43 -7.01 -7.33
N ALA A 124 3.79 -7.75 -6.29
CA ALA A 124 3.93 -9.20 -6.40
C ALA A 124 2.60 -9.87 -6.78
N CYS A 125 1.49 -9.49 -6.11
CA CYS A 125 0.17 -10.00 -6.43
C CYS A 125 -0.28 -9.59 -7.84
N ALA A 126 -0.16 -8.31 -8.20
CA ALA A 126 -0.54 -7.80 -9.51
C ALA A 126 0.30 -8.43 -10.63
N GLY A 127 1.61 -8.58 -10.42
CA GLY A 127 2.51 -9.26 -11.36
C GLY A 127 2.21 -10.75 -11.52
N LEU A 128 1.80 -11.46 -10.46
CA LEU A 128 1.35 -12.85 -10.56
C LEU A 128 0.04 -12.96 -11.36
N VAL A 129 -0.91 -12.07 -11.11
CA VAL A 129 -2.15 -11.98 -11.90
C VAL A 129 -1.83 -11.70 -13.36
N GLU A 130 -0.94 -10.74 -13.64
CA GLU A 130 -0.56 -10.40 -15.00
C GLU A 130 0.16 -11.56 -15.69
N ARG A 131 1.06 -12.28 -15.02
CA ARG A 131 1.71 -13.47 -15.57
C ARG A 131 0.73 -14.60 -15.90
N ALA A 132 -0.35 -14.74 -15.13
CA ALA A 132 -1.41 -15.71 -15.40
C ALA A 132 -2.33 -15.29 -16.57
N GLN A 133 -2.23 -14.05 -17.05
CA GLN A 133 -3.00 -13.48 -18.17
C GLN A 133 -4.52 -13.82 -18.11
N PRO A 134 -5.21 -13.66 -16.96
CA PRO A 134 -6.63 -13.98 -16.89
C PRO A 134 -7.42 -13.03 -17.78
N ARG A 135 -8.49 -13.56 -18.37
CA ARG A 135 -9.43 -12.77 -19.19
C ARG A 135 -10.51 -12.08 -18.35
N ASN A 136 -10.74 -12.55 -17.13
CA ASN A 136 -11.81 -12.04 -16.27
C ASN A 136 -11.29 -10.89 -15.37
N PRO A 137 -11.85 -9.66 -15.47
CA PRO A 137 -11.46 -8.52 -14.63
C PRO A 137 -11.68 -8.75 -13.12
N PHE A 138 -12.62 -9.62 -12.74
CA PHE A 138 -12.84 -9.96 -11.33
C PHE A 138 -11.62 -10.61 -10.68
N VAL A 139 -10.78 -11.31 -11.45
CA VAL A 139 -9.52 -11.87 -10.94
C VAL A 139 -8.58 -10.75 -10.53
N TYR A 140 -8.46 -9.70 -11.34
CA TYR A 140 -7.65 -8.53 -10.99
C TYR A 140 -8.20 -7.82 -9.76
N ILE A 141 -9.51 -7.55 -9.72
CA ILE A 141 -10.15 -6.88 -8.58
C ILE A 141 -9.91 -7.68 -7.29
N PHE A 142 -10.16 -9.00 -7.32
CA PHE A 142 -10.06 -9.83 -6.13
C PHE A 142 -8.61 -10.07 -5.70
N CYS A 143 -7.73 -10.46 -6.61
CA CYS A 143 -6.35 -10.82 -6.28
C CYS A 143 -5.46 -9.59 -6.05
N SER A 144 -5.56 -8.56 -6.89
CA SER A 144 -4.73 -7.35 -6.77
C SER A 144 -5.34 -6.31 -5.83
N GLY A 145 -6.67 -6.20 -5.78
CA GLY A 145 -7.36 -5.21 -4.94
C GLY A 145 -7.61 -5.70 -3.51
N PHE A 146 -8.44 -6.74 -3.35
CA PHE A 146 -8.84 -7.22 -2.02
C PHE A 146 -7.73 -8.04 -1.34
N PHE A 147 -7.26 -9.10 -2.00
CA PHE A 147 -6.31 -10.05 -1.42
C PHE A 147 -4.94 -9.41 -1.16
N ALA A 148 -4.41 -8.63 -2.10
CA ALA A 148 -3.12 -7.96 -1.89
C ALA A 148 -3.18 -6.96 -0.73
N ALA A 149 -4.29 -6.22 -0.57
CA ALA A 149 -4.48 -5.33 0.56
C ALA A 149 -4.60 -6.11 1.89
N ALA A 150 -5.35 -7.22 1.90
CA ALA A 150 -5.45 -8.08 3.08
C ALA A 150 -4.09 -8.64 3.50
N LEU A 151 -3.34 -9.17 2.53
CA LEU A 151 -2.01 -9.74 2.74
C LEU A 151 -1.00 -8.68 3.17
N SER A 152 -1.06 -7.50 2.55
CA SER A 152 -0.25 -6.35 2.95
C SER A 152 -0.52 -5.96 4.39
N ALA A 153 -1.77 -5.76 4.78
CA ALA A 153 -2.15 -5.39 6.14
C ALA A 153 -1.67 -6.43 7.16
N LEU A 154 -1.86 -7.72 6.85
CA LEU A 154 -1.39 -8.84 7.66
C LEU A 154 0.13 -8.78 7.87
N LEU A 155 0.89 -8.65 6.77
CA LEU A 155 2.35 -8.62 6.83
C LEU A 155 2.87 -7.37 7.55
N CYS A 156 2.24 -6.21 7.35
CA CYS A 156 2.60 -4.98 8.08
C CYS A 156 2.42 -5.15 9.59
N LEU A 157 1.31 -5.76 10.00
CA LEU A 157 1.02 -6.04 11.40
C LEU A 157 2.01 -7.05 11.99
N LEU A 158 2.24 -8.18 11.30
CA LEU A 158 3.17 -9.21 11.76
C LEU A 158 4.62 -8.71 11.81
N CYS A 159 5.08 -7.97 10.80
CA CYS A 159 6.42 -7.37 10.80
C CYS A 159 6.55 -6.29 11.87
N GLY A 160 5.52 -5.46 12.06
CA GLY A 160 5.50 -4.46 13.14
C GLY A 160 5.59 -5.09 14.52
N LEU A 161 4.80 -6.13 14.78
CA LEU A 161 4.83 -6.88 16.04
C LEU A 161 6.14 -7.64 16.24
N GLY A 162 6.65 -8.28 15.18
CA GLY A 162 7.95 -8.94 15.20
C GLY A 162 9.07 -7.97 15.55
N LEU A 163 9.05 -6.76 14.98
CA LEU A 163 10.03 -5.72 15.29
C LEU A 163 9.93 -5.26 16.75
N LEU A 164 8.71 -5.00 17.25
CA LEU A 164 8.47 -4.62 18.64
C LEU A 164 8.90 -5.72 19.62
N TRP A 165 8.68 -6.99 19.26
CA TRP A 165 9.11 -8.14 20.04
C TRP A 165 10.63 -8.26 20.10
N LEU A 166 11.32 -8.10 18.96
CA LEU A 166 12.78 -8.13 18.89
C LEU A 166 13.44 -7.00 19.68
N ASP A 167 12.85 -5.80 19.67
CA ASP A 167 13.40 -4.66 20.41
C ASP A 167 13.13 -4.73 21.92
N GLY A 168 12.17 -5.56 22.37
CA GLY A 168 11.90 -5.84 23.77
C GLY A 168 11.45 -4.64 24.62
N ARG A 169 11.20 -3.48 24.01
CA ARG A 169 10.79 -2.23 24.67
C ARG A 169 9.27 -2.10 24.82
N PHE A 170 8.52 -2.89 24.06
CA PHE A 170 7.07 -2.89 24.07
C PHE A 170 6.57 -4.09 24.86
N ALA A 171 5.78 -3.84 25.91
CA ALA A 171 5.10 -4.90 26.63
C ALA A 171 4.00 -5.48 25.73
N MET A 172 4.23 -6.68 25.21
CA MET A 172 3.26 -7.35 24.34
C MET A 172 1.96 -7.61 25.13
N PRO A 173 0.78 -7.30 24.58
CA PRO A 173 -0.48 -7.59 25.26
C PRO A 173 -0.62 -9.08 25.58
N GLU A 174 -1.05 -9.41 26.81
CA GLU A 174 -1.27 -10.80 27.26
C GLU A 174 -2.41 -11.52 26.50
N TRP A 175 -3.18 -10.79 25.69
CA TRP A 175 -4.40 -11.22 25.00
C TRP A 175 -4.12 -11.89 23.65
N LEU A 176 -3.08 -12.72 23.58
CA LEU A 176 -2.73 -13.45 22.35
C LEU A 176 -3.87 -14.36 21.86
N GLU A 177 -4.76 -14.81 22.75
CA GLU A 177 -5.93 -15.62 22.40
C GLU A 177 -7.01 -14.81 21.64
N ASP A 178 -7.22 -13.53 21.98
CA ASP A 178 -8.17 -12.64 21.28
C ASP A 178 -7.52 -11.91 20.09
N PHE A 179 -6.21 -12.05 19.92
CA PHE A 179 -5.42 -11.36 18.90
C PHE A 179 -5.91 -11.64 17.48
N VAL A 180 -6.41 -12.85 17.22
CA VAL A 180 -6.98 -13.23 15.91
C VAL A 180 -8.22 -12.40 15.56
N GLY A 181 -9.06 -12.09 16.56
CA GLY A 181 -10.25 -11.25 16.37
C GLY A 181 -9.87 -9.82 16.00
N TYR A 182 -8.90 -9.23 16.71
CA TYR A 182 -8.38 -7.89 16.39
C TYR A 182 -7.70 -7.84 15.03
N LEU A 183 -6.94 -8.89 14.70
CA LEU A 183 -6.27 -9.03 13.40
C LEU A 183 -7.30 -9.01 12.26
N TRP A 184 -8.43 -9.71 12.41
CA TRP A 184 -9.51 -9.67 11.43
C TRP A 184 -10.16 -8.29 11.32
N LEU A 185 -10.40 -7.62 12.45
CA LEU A 185 -10.95 -6.26 12.48
C LEU A 185 -10.04 -5.21 11.82
N ILE A 186 -8.74 -5.50 11.69
CA ILE A 186 -7.78 -4.63 11.00
C ILE A 186 -7.69 -4.97 9.52
N ILE A 187 -7.47 -6.25 9.20
CA ILE A 187 -7.22 -6.72 7.84
C ILE A 187 -8.46 -6.57 6.97
N PHE A 188 -9.63 -6.92 7.50
CA PHE A 188 -10.85 -6.97 6.71
C PHE A 188 -11.26 -5.58 6.20
N PRO A 189 -11.35 -4.52 7.03
CA PRO A 189 -11.70 -3.20 6.51
C PRO A 189 -10.66 -2.62 5.55
N GLU A 190 -9.37 -2.87 5.79
CA GLU A 190 -8.30 -2.46 4.87
C GLU A 190 -8.47 -3.11 3.49
N ALA A 191 -8.68 -4.42 3.46
CA ALA A 191 -8.95 -5.17 2.25
C ALA A 191 -10.23 -4.68 1.54
N PHE A 192 -11.26 -4.41 2.33
CA PHE A 192 -12.55 -3.97 1.83
C PHE A 192 -12.49 -2.57 1.20
N ILE A 193 -11.84 -1.61 1.85
CA ILE A 193 -11.68 -0.24 1.33
C ILE A 193 -10.88 -0.27 0.01
N ASN A 194 -9.71 -0.90 -0.01
CA ASN A 194 -8.89 -0.98 -1.21
C ASN A 194 -9.63 -1.73 -2.33
N GLY A 195 -10.22 -2.88 -2.03
CA GLY A 195 -10.98 -3.66 -3.00
C GLY A 195 -12.19 -2.91 -3.57
N MET A 196 -12.92 -2.17 -2.75
CA MET A 196 -14.07 -1.37 -3.20
C MET A 196 -13.62 -0.21 -4.11
N VAL A 197 -12.54 0.50 -3.74
CA VAL A 197 -11.95 1.56 -4.57
C VAL A 197 -11.50 1.01 -5.91
N ILE A 198 -10.78 -0.11 -5.93
CA ILE A 198 -10.32 -0.74 -7.18
C ILE A 198 -11.50 -1.25 -8.01
N SER A 199 -12.53 -1.82 -7.40
CA SER A 199 -13.74 -2.25 -8.11
C SER A 199 -14.42 -1.07 -8.80
N ALA A 200 -14.58 0.05 -8.08
CA ALA A 200 -15.17 1.26 -8.65
C ALA A 200 -14.32 1.82 -9.79
N LEU A 201 -13.00 1.87 -9.63
CA LEU A 201 -12.09 2.36 -10.67
C LEU A 201 -12.11 1.47 -11.90
N VAL A 202 -12.10 0.13 -11.76
CA VAL A 202 -12.18 -0.78 -12.91
C VAL A 202 -13.46 -0.57 -13.72
N VAL A 203 -14.58 -0.24 -13.06
CA VAL A 203 -15.87 -0.03 -13.73
C VAL A 203 -16.01 1.37 -14.31
N PHE A 204 -15.66 2.41 -13.56
CA PHE A 204 -15.96 3.80 -13.92
C PHE A 204 -14.80 4.55 -14.58
N CYS A 205 -13.56 4.27 -14.16
CA CYS A 205 -12.36 4.98 -14.64
C CYS A 205 -11.18 4.01 -14.83
N PRO A 206 -11.33 2.92 -15.61
CA PRO A 206 -10.25 1.93 -15.78
C PRO A 206 -8.99 2.59 -16.31
N GLU A 207 -9.16 3.63 -17.13
CA GLU A 207 -8.49 4.93 -17.14
C GLU A 207 -7.21 5.18 -16.35
N TRP A 208 -7.39 5.05 -15.05
CA TRP A 208 -6.50 5.60 -14.05
C TRP A 208 -5.65 4.51 -13.41
N LEU A 209 -5.99 3.25 -13.64
CA LEU A 209 -5.22 2.11 -13.15
C LEU A 209 -4.08 1.81 -14.13
N GLU A 210 -2.85 2.18 -13.75
CA GLU A 210 -1.65 1.94 -14.55
C GLU A 210 -1.35 0.44 -14.71
N THR A 211 -1.63 -0.36 -13.68
CA THR A 211 -1.39 -1.82 -13.72
C THR A 211 -2.52 -2.62 -14.38
N PHE A 212 -3.60 -1.98 -14.85
CA PHE A 212 -4.78 -2.66 -15.39
C PHE A 212 -4.78 -2.71 -16.92
N ASN A 213 -4.69 -3.92 -17.47
CA ASN A 213 -4.72 -4.15 -18.92
C ASN A 213 -6.16 -4.12 -19.48
N ARG A 214 -6.61 -2.93 -19.87
CA ARG A 214 -7.98 -2.71 -20.38
C ARG A 214 -8.30 -3.48 -21.64
N THR A 215 -7.37 -3.52 -22.58
CA THR A 215 -7.61 -4.18 -23.88
C THR A 215 -7.86 -5.67 -23.69
N ARG A 216 -7.18 -6.32 -22.72
CA ARG A 216 -7.43 -7.72 -22.39
C ARG A 216 -8.74 -7.93 -21.61
N TYR A 217 -8.99 -7.11 -20.60
CA TYR A 217 -10.11 -7.35 -19.68
C TYR A 217 -11.47 -6.87 -20.20
N LEU A 218 -11.47 -5.86 -21.07
CA LEU A 218 -12.68 -5.23 -21.61
C LEU A 218 -12.85 -5.47 -23.11
N SER A 219 -12.00 -6.28 -23.75
CA SER A 219 -12.27 -6.73 -25.12
C SER A 219 -13.59 -7.49 -25.18
N ALA A 220 -14.42 -7.17 -26.16
CA ALA A 220 -15.62 -7.96 -26.45
C ALA A 220 -15.21 -9.44 -26.63
N PRO A 221 -16.01 -10.40 -26.12
CA PRO A 221 -15.76 -11.80 -26.39
C PRO A 221 -15.74 -11.98 -27.90
N TRP A 222 -14.60 -12.46 -28.43
CA TRP A 222 -14.51 -12.88 -29.82
C TRP A 222 -15.63 -13.90 -30.03
N LYS A 223 -16.53 -13.64 -31.00
CA LYS A 223 -17.40 -14.71 -31.49
C LYS A 223 -16.44 -15.72 -32.09
N ASP A 224 -16.25 -16.84 -31.41
CA ASP A 224 -15.77 -18.05 -32.06
C ASP A 224 -16.85 -18.41 -33.10
N GLU A 225 -16.75 -17.80 -34.28
CA GLU A 225 -17.21 -18.44 -35.50
C GLU A 225 -16.28 -19.62 -35.72
N ASP A 226 -16.54 -20.68 -34.96
CA ASP A 226 -16.10 -22.02 -35.29
C ASP A 226 -16.85 -22.36 -36.58
N PRO A 227 -16.19 -22.37 -37.76
CA PRO A 227 -16.83 -22.89 -38.95
C PRO A 227 -16.86 -24.40 -38.73
N ARG A 228 -17.92 -24.87 -38.06
CA ARG A 228 -18.17 -26.30 -37.96
C ARG A 228 -18.27 -26.85 -39.39
N PRO A 229 -17.44 -27.84 -39.74
CA PRO A 229 -17.39 -28.42 -41.08
C PRO A 229 -18.67 -29.17 -41.45
#